data_AF-A0A7K0D068-F1
#
_entry.id   AF-A0A7K0D068-F1
#
_cell.length_a   1.000
_cell.length_b   1.000
_cell.length_c   1.000
_cell.angle_alpha   90.00
_cell.angle_beta   90.00
_cell.angle_gamma   90.00
#
_symmetry.space_group_name_H-M   'P 1'
#
loop_
_entity.id
_entity.type
_entity.pdbx_description
1 polymer ?
#
loop_
_entity_poly.entity_id
_entity_poly.type
_entity_poly.pdbx_seq_one_letter_code
_entity_poly.pdbx_strand_id
1 'polypeptide(L)'
;MRGANYSGLMHSRPDDAEPTDASQALPDQLALLRDIQTQLRGPDLTGWPQLGAGEDGSHRSLVDAVAAALTQISELRTEVGDLEATIAELEEQVRNLSQPRLPWPLSLAEGPLALLAEQVARLESLLPEPLTRGGSEHSH
;
A
#
# COMPACT_ATOMS: atom_id res chain seq x y z
N MET A 1 6.67 -11.61 98.41
CA MET A 1 6.59 -12.70 97.39
C MET A 1 5.64 -12.28 96.29
N ARG A 2 5.96 -12.71 95.07
CA ARG A 2 5.51 -12.26 93.74
C ARG A 2 3.99 -12.10 93.53
N GLY A 3 3.65 -11.18 92.63
CA GLY A 3 2.36 -11.16 91.93
C GLY A 3 2.08 -9.86 91.18
N ALA A 4 3.02 -9.32 90.40
CA ALA A 4 2.73 -8.19 89.52
C ALA A 4 2.09 -8.72 88.23
N ASN A 5 0.79 -8.45 88.06
CA ASN A 5 0.00 -8.75 86.89
C ASN A 5 0.52 -7.98 85.66
N TYR A 6 0.80 -8.71 84.58
CA TYR A 6 0.93 -8.19 83.23
C TYR A 6 -0.48 -7.83 82.73
N SER A 7 -0.79 -6.54 82.62
CA SER A 7 -1.95 -6.04 81.89
C SER A 7 -1.53 -4.88 81.01
N GLY A 8 -1.87 -4.96 79.73
CA GLY A 8 -1.85 -3.81 78.82
C GLY A 8 -0.78 -3.81 77.74
N LEU A 9 -0.39 -4.96 77.20
CA LEU A 9 0.18 -5.00 75.85
C LEU A 9 -0.98 -4.82 74.86
N MET A 10 -1.09 -3.60 74.33
CA MET A 10 -1.82 -3.26 73.10
C MET A 10 -1.34 -4.18 71.98
N HIS A 11 -1.94 -5.36 71.88
CA HIS A 11 -1.85 -6.19 70.68
C HIS A 11 -3.04 -5.77 69.82
N SER A 12 -2.84 -4.69 69.04
CA SER A 12 -3.71 -4.40 67.91
C SER A 12 -3.71 -5.65 67.03
N ARG A 13 -4.83 -6.37 67.09
CA ARG A 13 -5.11 -7.55 66.28
C ARG A 13 -5.03 -7.10 64.81
N PRO A 14 -4.25 -7.77 63.93
CA PRO A 14 -4.20 -7.43 62.52
C PRO A 14 -5.42 -8.01 61.78
N ASP A 15 -6.63 -7.84 62.34
CA ASP A 15 -7.88 -8.37 61.76
C ASP A 15 -8.73 -7.27 61.10
N ASP A 16 -8.29 -6.01 61.15
CA ASP A 16 -8.98 -4.87 60.54
C ASP A 16 -8.44 -4.53 59.14
N ALA A 17 -7.64 -5.41 58.54
CA ALA A 17 -7.36 -5.32 57.11
C ALA A 17 -8.62 -5.78 56.35
N GLU A 18 -9.54 -4.83 56.12
CA GLU A 18 -10.68 -4.92 55.22
C GLU A 18 -10.37 -5.87 54.04
N PRO A 19 -10.98 -7.09 53.97
CA PRO A 19 -10.77 -8.02 52.87
C PRO A 19 -11.36 -7.54 51.52
N THR A 20 -11.72 -6.26 51.46
CA THR A 20 -12.55 -5.62 50.43
C THR A 20 -11.75 -5.26 49.17
N ASP A 21 -10.48 -4.85 49.28
CA ASP A 21 -9.68 -4.38 48.15
C ASP A 21 -9.20 -5.53 47.22
N ALA A 22 -8.62 -6.58 47.79
CA ALA A 22 -8.14 -7.73 47.01
C ALA A 22 -9.27 -8.63 46.46
N SER A 23 -10.40 -8.72 47.18
CA SER A 23 -11.55 -9.54 46.76
C SER A 23 -12.36 -8.88 45.64
N GLN A 24 -12.34 -7.56 45.52
CA GLN A 24 -12.98 -6.79 44.43
C GLN A 24 -12.06 -6.60 43.23
N ALA A 25 -10.74 -6.49 43.44
CA ALA A 25 -9.76 -6.38 42.35
C ALA A 25 -9.76 -7.59 41.39
N LEU A 26 -10.06 -8.79 41.89
CA LEU A 26 -10.06 -10.01 41.09
C LEU A 26 -11.21 -10.05 40.05
N PRO A 27 -12.49 -9.77 40.41
CA PRO A 27 -13.57 -9.56 39.45
C PRO A 27 -13.28 -8.51 38.37
N ASP A 28 -12.72 -7.35 38.76
CA ASP A 28 -12.44 -6.26 37.83
C ASP A 28 -11.35 -6.64 36.81
N GLN A 29 -10.32 -7.35 37.27
CA GLN A 29 -9.27 -7.86 36.40
C GLN A 29 -9.80 -8.90 35.41
N LEU A 30 -10.70 -9.79 35.84
CA LEU A 30 -11.35 -10.75 34.95
C LEU A 30 -12.24 -10.07 33.91
N ALA A 31 -12.94 -8.99 34.29
CA ALA A 31 -13.73 -8.20 33.37
C ALA A 31 -12.86 -7.53 32.29
N LEU A 32 -11.73 -6.94 32.68
CA LEU A 32 -10.77 -6.35 31.74
C LEU A 32 -10.18 -7.39 30.78
N LEU A 33 -9.77 -8.56 31.29
CA LEU A 33 -9.23 -9.63 30.45
C LEU A 33 -10.27 -10.15 29.45
N ARG A 34 -11.55 -10.27 29.88
CA ARG A 34 -12.65 -10.66 29.01
C ARG A 34 -12.93 -9.61 27.94
N ASP A 35 -12.84 -8.33 28.27
CA ASP A 35 -12.99 -7.23 27.32
C ASP A 35 -11.85 -7.27 26.27
N ILE A 36 -10.60 -7.37 26.70
CA ILE A 36 -9.45 -7.52 25.79
C ILE A 36 -9.60 -8.74 24.90
N GLN A 37 -10.03 -9.88 25.46
CA GLN A 37 -10.31 -11.09 24.68
C GLN A 37 -11.39 -10.82 23.62
N THR A 38 -12.48 -10.15 23.99
CA THR A 38 -13.58 -9.80 23.07
C THR A 38 -13.10 -8.85 21.97
N GLN A 39 -12.30 -7.84 22.31
CA GLN A 39 -11.72 -6.93 21.33
C GLN A 39 -10.84 -7.67 20.31
N LEU A 40 -9.94 -8.54 20.79
CA LEU A 40 -9.00 -9.24 19.94
C LEU A 40 -9.63 -10.38 19.14
N ARG A 41 -10.59 -11.11 19.72
CA ARG A 41 -11.14 -12.37 19.17
C ARG A 41 -12.62 -12.33 18.79
N GLY A 42 -13.31 -11.23 19.06
CA GLY A 42 -14.75 -11.13 18.90
C GLY A 42 -15.53 -11.74 20.07
N PRO A 43 -16.85 -11.46 20.14
CA PRO A 43 -17.73 -12.04 21.15
C PRO A 43 -17.70 -13.57 21.07
N ASP A 44 -17.71 -14.24 22.23
CA ASP A 44 -17.70 -15.70 22.35
C ASP A 44 -16.64 -16.44 21.51
N LEU A 45 -15.54 -15.75 21.15
CA LEU A 45 -14.48 -16.24 20.27
C LEU A 45 -14.93 -16.56 18.84
N THR A 46 -16.07 -16.01 18.39
CA THR A 46 -16.60 -16.26 17.05
C THR A 46 -16.01 -15.36 15.97
N GLY A 47 -15.14 -14.43 16.33
CA GLY A 47 -14.63 -13.41 15.42
C GLY A 47 -15.61 -12.27 15.19
N TRP A 48 -15.22 -11.36 14.29
CA TRP A 48 -15.94 -10.14 13.98
C TRP A 48 -16.51 -10.20 12.56
N PRO A 49 -17.84 -10.11 12.38
CA PRO A 49 -18.45 -10.17 11.04
C PRO A 49 -17.90 -9.14 10.06
N GLN A 50 -17.56 -7.94 10.54
CA GLN A 50 -16.99 -6.88 9.72
C GLN A 50 -15.58 -7.17 9.19
N LEU A 51 -14.87 -8.14 9.76
CA LEU A 51 -13.55 -8.56 9.30
C LEU A 51 -13.62 -9.67 8.24
N GLY A 52 -14.84 -10.03 7.81
CA GLY A 52 -15.07 -11.09 6.85
C GLY A 52 -14.86 -12.48 7.44
N ALA A 53 -14.89 -13.49 6.57
CA ALA A 53 -14.68 -14.88 6.94
C ALA A 53 -13.25 -15.37 6.63
N GLY A 54 -12.75 -16.28 7.46
CA GLY A 54 -11.59 -17.10 7.18
C GLY A 54 -11.88 -18.16 6.12
N GLU A 55 -10.88 -18.98 5.80
CA GLU A 55 -11.03 -20.11 4.87
C GLU A 55 -12.01 -21.17 5.38
N ASP A 56 -12.17 -21.26 6.70
CA ASP A 56 -13.07 -22.14 7.41
C ASP A 56 -14.53 -21.61 7.46
N GLY A 57 -14.79 -20.41 6.93
CA GLY A 57 -16.10 -19.77 6.95
C GLY A 57 -16.43 -19.07 8.28
N SER A 58 -15.58 -19.20 9.30
CA SER A 58 -15.73 -18.49 10.58
C SER A 58 -15.37 -17.03 10.41
N HIS A 59 -15.97 -16.11 11.19
CA HIS A 59 -15.55 -14.72 11.15
C HIS A 59 -14.12 -14.57 11.67
N ARG A 60 -13.35 -13.65 11.08
CA ARG A 60 -11.95 -13.44 11.48
C ARG A 60 -11.87 -12.72 12.81
N SER A 61 -10.88 -13.07 13.64
CA SER A 61 -10.47 -12.22 14.75
C SER A 61 -9.68 -11.00 14.25
N LEU A 62 -9.47 -10.00 15.12
CA LEU A 62 -8.65 -8.84 14.76
C LEU A 62 -7.21 -9.25 14.43
N VAL A 63 -6.67 -10.22 15.17
CA VAL A 63 -5.34 -10.78 14.92
C VAL A 63 -5.28 -11.47 13.56
N ASP A 64 -6.29 -12.29 13.22
CA ASP A 64 -6.31 -13.00 11.94
C ASP A 64 -6.51 -12.05 10.76
N ALA A 65 -7.33 -11.01 10.93
CA ALA A 65 -7.54 -9.99 9.91
C ALA A 65 -6.27 -9.17 9.65
N VAL A 66 -5.53 -8.78 10.71
CA VAL A 66 -4.24 -8.07 10.57
C VAL A 66 -3.20 -8.97 9.90
N ALA A 67 -3.09 -10.23 10.30
CA ALA A 67 -2.18 -11.17 9.65
C ALA A 67 -2.48 -11.31 8.16
N ALA A 68 -3.75 -11.47 7.80
CA ALA A 68 -4.17 -11.56 6.41
C ALA A 68 -3.93 -10.27 5.62
N ALA A 69 -4.18 -9.11 6.22
CA ALA A 69 -3.90 -7.83 5.58
C ALA A 69 -2.40 -7.65 5.31
N LEU A 70 -1.53 -8.04 6.24
CA LEU A 70 -0.07 -8.00 6.06
C LEU A 70 0.41 -8.93 4.95
N THR A 71 -0.19 -10.12 4.83
CA THR A 71 0.06 -11.02 3.70
C THR A 71 -0.35 -10.38 2.37
N GLN A 72 -1.58 -9.86 2.27
CA GLN A 72 -2.07 -9.21 1.05
C GLN A 72 -1.23 -7.99 0.65
N ILE A 73 -0.79 -7.18 1.62
CA ILE A 73 0.11 -6.04 1.35
C ILE A 73 1.46 -6.53 0.80
N SER A 74 1.98 -7.64 1.32
CA SER A 74 3.26 -8.20 0.86
C SER A 74 3.15 -8.76 -0.56
N GLU A 75 2.04 -9.42 -0.88
CA GLU A 75 1.72 -9.91 -2.22
C GLU A 75 1.60 -8.74 -3.20
N LEU A 76 0.78 -7.74 -2.88
CA LEU A 76 0.59 -6.57 -3.73
C LEU A 76 1.91 -5.82 -4.00
N ARG A 77 2.79 -5.70 -2.99
CA ARG A 77 4.12 -5.10 -3.20
C ARG A 77 4.98 -5.91 -4.17
N THR A 78 4.87 -7.23 -4.13
CA THR A 78 5.57 -8.11 -5.07
C THR A 78 5.02 -7.90 -6.48
N GLU A 79 3.71 -7.91 -6.65
CA GLU A 79 3.05 -7.65 -7.94
C GLU A 79 3.42 -6.28 -8.53
N VAL A 80 3.48 -5.24 -7.69
CA VAL A 80 3.95 -3.91 -8.11
C VAL A 80 5.39 -3.96 -8.59
N GLY A 81 6.28 -4.65 -7.86
CA GLY A 81 7.68 -4.81 -8.26
C GLY A 81 7.83 -5.56 -9.59
N ASP A 82 7.04 -6.61 -9.79
CA ASP A 82 7.01 -7.35 -11.06
C ASP A 82 6.49 -6.46 -12.21
N LEU A 83 5.43 -5.68 -11.97
CA LEU A 83 4.88 -4.76 -12.95
C LEU A 83 5.90 -3.66 -13.32
N GLU A 84 6.59 -3.08 -12.35
CA GLU A 84 7.66 -2.10 -12.59
C GLU A 84 8.80 -2.70 -13.41
N ALA A 85 9.19 -3.95 -13.15
CA ALA A 85 10.19 -4.64 -13.96
C ALA A 85 9.73 -4.82 -15.41
N THR A 86 8.47 -5.24 -15.63
CA THR A 86 7.93 -5.37 -17.00
C THR A 86 7.82 -4.02 -17.72
N ILE A 87 7.50 -2.94 -17.00
CA ILE A 87 7.47 -1.59 -17.56
C ILE A 87 8.88 -1.16 -17.97
N ALA A 88 9.89 -1.37 -17.13
CA ALA A 88 11.27 -1.04 -17.44
C ALA A 88 11.77 -1.80 -18.69
N GLU A 89 11.43 -3.09 -18.80
CA GLU A 89 11.74 -3.89 -19.99
C GLU A 89 11.04 -3.34 -21.25
N LEU A 90 9.76 -3.00 -21.14
CA LEU A 90 9.00 -2.44 -22.26
C LEU A 90 9.54 -1.06 -22.68
N GLU A 91 9.93 -0.22 -21.72
CA GLU A 91 10.58 1.07 -21.99
C GLU A 91 11.92 0.88 -22.71
N GLU A 92 12.70 -0.13 -22.34
CA GLU A 92 13.94 -0.48 -23.05
C GLU A 92 13.64 -0.93 -24.48
N GLN A 93 12.64 -1.79 -24.68
CA GLN A 93 12.21 -2.23 -26.01
C GLN A 93 11.76 -1.04 -26.87
N VAL A 94 10.91 -0.15 -26.32
CA VAL A 94 10.46 1.06 -27.00
C VAL A 94 11.63 1.97 -27.33
N ARG A 95 12.59 2.16 -26.41
CA ARG A 95 13.80 2.95 -26.66
C ARG A 95 14.64 2.35 -27.77
N ASN A 96 14.82 1.03 -27.78
CA ASN A 96 15.57 0.33 -28.82
C ASN A 96 14.91 0.45 -30.19
N LEU A 97 13.57 0.42 -30.25
CA LEU A 97 12.80 0.63 -31.48
C LEU A 97 12.74 2.10 -31.92
N SER A 98 12.73 3.03 -30.96
CA SER A 98 12.64 4.48 -31.20
C SER A 98 14.01 5.11 -31.46
N GLN A 99 15.10 4.39 -31.21
CA GLN A 99 16.42 4.82 -31.66
C GLN A 99 16.40 4.93 -33.19
N PRO A 100 16.89 6.04 -33.77
CA PRO A 100 17.01 6.22 -35.22
C PRO A 100 18.16 5.35 -35.75
N ARG A 101 17.99 4.03 -35.67
CA ARG A 101 18.77 3.07 -36.43
C ARG A 101 17.82 2.56 -37.48
N LEU A 102 17.89 3.17 -38.66
CA LEU A 102 17.19 2.65 -39.83
C LEU A 102 17.49 1.15 -39.92
N PRO A 103 16.48 0.27 -39.97
CA PRO A 103 16.70 -1.16 -40.02
C PRO A 103 17.54 -1.49 -41.25
N TRP A 104 18.51 -2.39 -41.10
CA TRP A 104 19.29 -2.86 -42.24
C TRP A 104 18.35 -3.34 -43.36
N PRO A 105 18.58 -2.94 -44.64
CA PRO A 105 19.72 -2.20 -45.16
C PRO A 105 19.57 -0.67 -45.24
N LEU A 106 18.48 -0.10 -44.73
CA LEU A 106 18.19 1.33 -44.81
C LEU A 106 19.22 2.20 -44.06
N SER A 107 20.00 1.63 -43.13
CA SER A 107 21.14 2.32 -42.50
C SER A 107 22.23 2.72 -43.52
N LEU A 108 22.34 2.02 -44.67
CA LEU A 108 23.24 2.44 -45.75
C LEU A 108 22.76 3.71 -46.46
N ALA A 109 21.45 3.94 -46.44
CA ALA A 109 20.81 5.05 -47.12
C ALA A 109 20.72 6.31 -46.24
N GLU A 110 21.13 6.24 -44.96
CA GLU A 110 21.04 7.38 -44.02
C GLU A 110 21.88 8.59 -44.46
N GLY A 111 23.10 8.36 -44.96
CA GLY A 111 23.92 9.41 -45.58
C GLY A 111 23.31 9.99 -46.87
N PRO A 112 22.92 9.15 -47.86
CA PRO A 112 22.22 9.60 -49.06
C PRO A 112 20.89 10.33 -48.80
N LEU A 113 20.11 9.91 -47.78
CA LEU A 113 18.84 10.56 -47.43
C LEU A 113 19.05 11.95 -46.84
N ALA A 114 20.10 12.16 -46.05
CA ALA A 114 20.44 13.49 -45.53
C ALA A 114 20.76 14.47 -46.67
N LEU A 115 21.49 14.00 -47.68
CA LEU A 115 21.74 14.78 -48.90
C LEU A 115 20.45 15.04 -49.69
N LEU A 116 19.57 14.03 -49.84
CA LEU A 116 18.27 14.23 -50.49
C LEU A 116 17.39 15.23 -49.73
N ALA A 117 17.40 15.23 -48.39
CA ALA A 117 16.66 16.17 -47.57
C ALA A 117 17.16 17.62 -47.74
N GLU A 118 18.48 17.83 -47.77
CA GLU A 118 19.05 19.15 -48.10
C GLU A 118 18.68 19.60 -49.52
N GLN A 119 18.68 18.67 -50.48
CA GLN A 119 18.32 18.96 -51.87
C GLN A 119 16.84 19.31 -52.01
N VAL A 120 15.95 18.65 -51.26
CA VAL A 120 14.52 18.99 -51.18
C VAL A 120 14.34 20.35 -50.51
N ALA A 121 14.99 20.63 -49.38
CA ALA A 121 14.90 21.93 -48.71
C ALA A 121 15.42 23.09 -49.58
N ARG A 122 16.50 22.85 -50.35
CA ARG A 122 16.99 23.79 -51.36
C ARG A 122 15.95 24.01 -52.46
N LEU A 123 15.33 22.94 -52.97
CA LEU A 123 14.27 23.02 -53.97
C LEU A 123 13.03 23.76 -53.44
N GLU A 124 12.63 23.52 -52.19
CA GLU A 124 11.53 24.22 -51.53
C GLU A 124 11.85 25.70 -51.33
N SER A 125 13.08 26.06 -50.96
CA SER A 125 13.49 27.47 -50.85
C SER A 125 13.49 28.22 -52.19
N LEU A 126 13.60 27.48 -53.30
CA LEU A 126 13.52 28.01 -54.65
C LEU A 126 12.11 27.94 -55.23
N LEU A 127 11.18 27.27 -54.55
CA LEU A 127 9.79 27.22 -54.92
C LEU A 127 9.11 28.49 -54.37
N PRO A 128 8.64 29.41 -55.22
CA PRO A 128 7.75 30.47 -54.73
C PRO A 128 6.51 29.80 -54.12
N GLU A 129 6.09 30.28 -52.94
CA GLU A 129 4.83 29.91 -52.27
C GLU A 129 3.73 29.70 -53.33
N PRO A 130 3.03 28.54 -53.32
CA PRO A 130 2.04 28.25 -54.35
C PRO A 130 1.01 29.37 -54.38
N LEU A 131 0.86 29.95 -55.58
CA LEU A 131 -0.15 30.91 -55.98
C LEU A 131 -1.47 30.64 -55.25
N THR A 132 -1.71 31.41 -54.19
CA THR A 132 -3.04 31.53 -53.63
C THR A 132 -3.90 32.20 -54.70
N ARG A 133 -4.69 31.35 -55.36
CA ARG A 133 -6.02 31.67 -55.88
C ARG A 133 -6.05 32.60 -57.10
N GLY A 134 -5.85 32.01 -58.28
CA GLY A 134 -6.41 32.54 -59.51
C GLY A 134 -7.91 32.21 -59.62
N GLY A 135 -8.71 33.24 -59.93
CA GLY A 135 -10.12 33.17 -60.37
C GLY A 135 -11.11 33.54 -59.26
N SER A 136 -12.06 34.45 -59.41
CA SER A 136 -12.59 35.17 -60.58
C SER A 136 -13.73 36.04 -60.05
N GLU A 137 -13.84 37.32 -60.45
CA GLU A 137 -15.14 37.94 -60.76
C GLU A 137 -14.92 39.28 -61.49
N HIS A 138 -15.03 39.22 -62.82
CA HIS A 138 -15.51 40.34 -63.63
C HIS A 138 -17.03 40.42 -63.45
N SER A 139 -17.60 41.58 -63.14
CA SER A 139 -18.55 42.25 -64.03
C SER A 139 -18.97 43.63 -63.49
N HIS A 140 -19.36 44.47 -64.45
CA HIS A 140 -20.04 45.76 -64.34
C HIS A 140 -21.28 45.77 -63.44
#